data_AF-A0A1A8Z4Y4-F1
#
_entry.id   AF-A0A1A8Z4Y4-F1
#
_cell.length_a   1.000
_cell.length_b   1.000
_cell.length_c   1.000
_cell.angle_alpha   90.00
_cell.angle_beta   90.00
_cell.angle_gamma   90.00
#
_symmetry.space_group_name_H-M   'P 1'
#
loop_
_entity.id
_entity.type
_entity.pdbx_description
1 polymer ?
#
loop_
_entity_poly.entity_id
_entity_poly.type
_entity_poly.pdbx_seq_one_letter_code
_entity_poly.pdbx_strand_id
1 'polypeptide(L)'
;MQPTGRGKRPGMATYTDPELREKLKAQIRDSDKGGRKGQWSARKSQLLTQEYKRQGGGFEGPRDQRQRSLQRWGAQDWQTEDGSTRARQNGETRRYLPRRAWQQLSEPERQATENRKRRASRTGRQYVANTAPAKRARKEATSPRGLTDLPVAEAGRLVRGLDTRDLRAALRRERRGKARKTLLQRMESELRRR
;
A
#
# COMPACT_ATOMS: atom_id res chain seq x y z
N MET A 1 -16.43 -5.45 -36.55
CA MET A 1 -16.83 -5.06 -35.18
C MET A 1 -15.66 -4.32 -34.53
N GLN A 2 -15.74 -2.99 -34.42
CA GLN A 2 -14.69 -2.20 -33.75
C GLN A 2 -14.89 -2.29 -32.23
N PRO A 3 -13.88 -2.62 -31.41
CA PRO A 3 -14.03 -2.53 -29.97
C PRO A 3 -14.13 -1.06 -29.57
N THR A 4 -15.31 -0.68 -29.10
CA THR A 4 -15.64 0.65 -28.60
C THR A 4 -14.64 1.09 -27.54
N GLY A 5 -14.04 2.26 -27.77
CA GLY A 5 -13.15 2.90 -26.82
C GLY A 5 -13.83 3.04 -25.46
N ARG A 6 -13.21 2.47 -24.42
CA ARG A 6 -13.64 2.74 -23.04
C ARG A 6 -13.49 4.23 -22.79
N GLY A 7 -14.62 4.93 -22.73
CA GLY A 7 -14.68 6.36 -22.42
C GLY A 7 -13.82 6.70 -21.19
N LYS A 8 -13.04 7.78 -21.33
CA LYS A 8 -12.29 8.42 -20.23
C LYS A 8 -13.25 8.62 -19.06
N ARG A 9 -13.06 7.89 -17.95
CA ARG A 9 -13.71 8.23 -16.69
C ARG A 9 -13.01 9.48 -16.14
N PRO A 10 -13.71 10.62 -16.00
CA PRO A 10 -13.09 11.83 -15.48
C PRO A 10 -12.58 11.60 -14.05
N GLY A 11 -11.31 11.91 -13.79
CA GLY A 11 -10.70 11.87 -12.45
C GLY A 11 -9.91 10.61 -12.06
N MET A 12 -9.64 9.67 -12.97
CA MET A 12 -8.70 8.56 -12.72
C MET A 12 -7.35 8.81 -13.36
N ALA A 13 -6.28 8.27 -12.76
CA ALA A 13 -4.93 8.38 -13.33
C ALA A 13 -4.89 7.78 -14.75
N THR A 14 -4.55 8.60 -15.73
CA THR A 14 -4.43 8.23 -17.15
C THR A 14 -2.99 7.91 -17.51
N TYR A 15 -2.79 7.19 -18.60
CA TYR A 15 -1.47 6.99 -19.20
C TYR A 15 -1.16 8.18 -20.10
N THR A 16 0.05 8.74 -20.01
CA THR A 16 0.51 9.82 -20.89
C THR A 16 0.52 9.39 -22.36
N ASP A 17 0.84 8.12 -22.62
CA ASP A 17 0.88 7.51 -23.94
C ASP A 17 0.16 6.14 -23.92
N PRO A 18 -1.16 6.13 -24.18
CA PRO A 18 -1.94 4.89 -24.22
C PRO A 18 -1.52 3.95 -25.36
N GLU A 19 -1.05 4.47 -26.48
CA GLU A 19 -0.71 3.68 -27.67
C GLU A 19 0.59 2.91 -27.46
N LEU A 20 1.62 3.58 -26.95
CA LEU A 20 2.86 2.95 -26.51
C LEU A 20 2.57 1.81 -25.54
N ARG A 21 1.70 2.05 -24.55
CA ARG A 21 1.36 1.02 -23.57
C ARG A 21 0.72 -0.21 -24.21
N GLU A 22 -0.25 -0.04 -25.12
CA GLU A 22 -0.92 -1.18 -25.75
C GLU A 22 0.02 -1.94 -26.70
N LYS A 23 0.91 -1.25 -27.42
CA LYS A 23 1.98 -1.88 -28.21
C LYS A 23 2.89 -2.75 -27.34
N LEU A 24 3.40 -2.20 -26.23
CA LEU A 24 4.26 -2.94 -25.30
C LEU A 24 3.53 -4.11 -24.65
N LYS A 25 2.26 -3.94 -24.31
CA LYS A 25 1.43 -4.99 -23.73
C LYS A 25 1.25 -6.17 -24.69
N ALA A 26 1.02 -5.91 -25.97
CA ALA A 26 0.95 -6.95 -27.00
C ALA A 26 2.28 -7.70 -27.13
N GLN A 27 3.39 -6.95 -27.29
CA GLN A 27 4.73 -7.53 -27.40
C GLN A 27 5.10 -8.41 -26.19
N ILE A 28 4.83 -7.94 -24.97
CA ILE A 28 5.12 -8.69 -23.75
C ILE A 28 4.22 -9.92 -23.62
N ARG A 29 2.94 -9.82 -24.02
CA ARG A 29 2.02 -10.95 -24.03
C ARG A 29 2.54 -12.06 -24.95
N ASP A 30 3.04 -11.71 -26.12
CA ASP A 30 3.55 -12.65 -27.13
C ASP A 30 4.98 -13.13 -26.87
N SER A 31 5.67 -12.52 -25.92
CA SER A 31 6.94 -13.02 -25.42
C SER A 31 6.78 -14.19 -24.44
N ASP A 32 7.85 -14.97 -24.31
CA ASP A 32 8.08 -15.96 -23.26
C ASP A 32 8.55 -15.33 -21.92
N LYS A 33 8.76 -14.00 -21.89
CA LYS A 33 9.22 -13.28 -20.70
C LYS A 33 8.09 -13.13 -19.69
N GLY A 34 8.34 -13.57 -18.45
CA GLY A 34 7.38 -13.43 -17.36
C GLY A 34 6.22 -14.42 -17.43
N GLY A 35 6.35 -15.52 -18.17
CA GLY A 35 5.37 -16.60 -18.21
C GLY A 35 5.12 -17.08 -19.64
N ARG A 36 4.18 -18.00 -19.81
CA ARG A 36 3.88 -18.60 -21.12
C ARG A 36 3.47 -17.56 -22.15
N LYS A 37 3.93 -17.76 -23.39
CA LYS A 37 3.55 -16.97 -24.56
C LYS A 37 2.03 -16.93 -24.73
N GLY A 38 1.49 -15.78 -25.13
CA GLY A 38 0.06 -15.53 -25.32
C GLY A 38 -0.75 -15.30 -24.04
N GLN A 39 -0.18 -15.57 -22.86
CA GLN A 39 -0.85 -15.39 -21.56
C GLN A 39 -0.46 -14.09 -20.87
N TRP A 40 -1.38 -13.57 -20.03
CA TRP A 40 -1.13 -12.42 -19.18
C TRP A 40 -0.92 -12.85 -17.73
N SER A 41 0.25 -12.55 -17.16
CA SER A 41 0.63 -12.91 -15.80
C SER A 41 0.95 -11.67 -14.96
N ALA A 42 1.02 -11.83 -13.63
CA ALA A 42 1.49 -10.79 -12.73
C ALA A 42 2.93 -10.34 -13.04
N ARG A 43 3.79 -11.25 -13.53
CA ARG A 43 5.17 -10.90 -13.89
C ARG A 43 5.22 -10.08 -15.18
N LYS A 44 4.37 -10.40 -16.16
CA LYS A 44 4.23 -9.61 -17.39
C LYS A 44 3.68 -8.20 -17.13
N SER A 45 2.75 -8.03 -16.19
CA SER A 45 2.26 -6.70 -15.82
C SER A 45 3.33 -5.83 -15.15
N GLN A 46 4.20 -6.44 -14.33
CA GLN A 46 5.38 -5.77 -13.79
C GLN A 46 6.34 -5.33 -14.90
N LEU A 47 6.65 -6.24 -15.85
CA LEU A 47 7.51 -5.93 -17.00
C LEU A 47 6.93 -4.78 -17.84
N LEU A 48 5.64 -4.81 -18.17
CA LEU A 48 4.98 -3.72 -18.90
C LEU A 48 5.15 -2.38 -18.19
N THR A 49 4.97 -2.35 -16.87
CA THR A 49 5.10 -1.11 -16.10
C THR A 49 6.53 -0.56 -16.15
N GLN A 50 7.53 -1.44 -16.11
CA GLN A 50 8.95 -1.05 -16.19
C GLN A 50 9.30 -0.57 -17.60
N GLU A 51 8.87 -1.32 -18.62
CA GLU A 51 9.10 -1.01 -20.03
C GLU A 51 8.48 0.32 -20.44
N TYR A 52 7.20 0.49 -20.08
CA TYR A 52 6.46 1.70 -20.39
C TYR A 52 7.16 2.93 -19.82
N LYS A 53 7.60 2.88 -18.55
CA LYS A 53 8.40 3.94 -17.95
C LYS A 53 9.74 4.16 -18.63
N ARG A 54 10.41 3.07 -19.03
CA ARG A 54 11.72 3.15 -19.71
C ARG A 54 11.60 3.84 -21.08
N GLN A 55 10.49 3.64 -21.77
CA GLN A 55 10.20 4.26 -23.07
C GLN A 55 9.53 5.65 -22.93
N GLY A 56 9.64 6.31 -21.77
CA GLY A 56 9.12 7.66 -21.55
C GLY A 56 7.63 7.73 -21.15
N GLY A 57 6.96 6.58 -21.06
CA GLY A 57 5.58 6.48 -20.60
C GLY A 57 5.40 6.86 -19.13
N GLY A 58 4.48 7.79 -18.88
CA GLY A 58 4.12 8.31 -17.57
C GLY A 58 2.65 8.08 -17.22
N PHE A 59 2.29 8.62 -16.05
CA PHE A 59 0.93 8.60 -15.51
C PHE A 59 0.52 10.03 -15.18
N GLU A 60 -0.69 10.42 -15.58
CA GLU A 60 -1.25 11.75 -15.38
C GLU A 60 -2.47 11.71 -14.47
N GLY A 61 -2.78 12.84 -13.86
CA GLY A 61 -3.96 13.00 -13.01
C GLY A 61 -3.78 12.51 -11.57
N PRO A 62 -4.73 12.84 -10.70
CA PRO A 62 -4.67 12.46 -9.30
C PRO A 62 -4.83 10.94 -9.16
N ARG A 63 -4.12 10.35 -8.19
CA ARG A 63 -4.36 8.97 -7.79
C ARG A 63 -5.78 8.80 -7.27
N ASP A 64 -6.45 7.71 -7.63
CA ASP A 64 -7.76 7.37 -7.08
C ASP A 64 -7.67 6.88 -5.62
N GLN A 65 -8.82 6.69 -4.97
CA GLN A 65 -8.87 6.23 -3.57
C GLN A 65 -8.24 4.85 -3.36
N ARG A 66 -8.36 3.93 -4.32
CA ARG A 66 -7.83 2.57 -4.23
C ARG A 66 -6.31 2.59 -4.34
N GLN A 67 -5.76 3.34 -5.29
CA GLN A 67 -4.33 3.57 -5.47
C GLN A 67 -3.71 4.20 -4.23
N ARG A 68 -4.37 5.20 -3.63
CA ARG A 68 -3.93 5.80 -2.35
C ARG A 68 -3.94 4.79 -1.21
N SER A 69 -5.00 3.99 -1.11
CA SER A 69 -5.11 2.93 -0.09
C SER A 69 -3.99 1.90 -0.24
N LEU A 70 -3.68 1.46 -1.47
CA LEU A 70 -2.57 0.56 -1.77
C LEU A 70 -1.22 1.18 -1.43
N GLN A 71 -1.01 2.46 -1.73
CA GLN A 71 0.22 3.17 -1.37
C GLN A 71 0.40 3.25 0.15
N ARG A 72 -0.67 3.55 0.91
CA ARG A 72 -0.63 3.50 2.38
C ARG A 72 -0.33 2.11 2.89
N TRP A 73 -0.96 1.10 2.30
CA TRP A 73 -0.77 -0.28 2.68
C TRP A 73 0.68 -0.72 2.45
N GLY A 74 1.26 -0.40 1.29
CA GLY A 74 2.64 -0.76 0.93
C GLY A 74 3.72 0.08 1.63
N ALA A 75 3.39 1.27 2.14
CA ALA A 75 4.32 2.10 2.90
C ALA A 75 4.47 1.68 4.37
N GLN A 76 3.70 0.68 4.82
CA GLN A 76 3.79 0.13 6.17
C GLN A 76 4.83 -0.99 6.23
N ASP A 77 5.53 -1.08 7.36
CA ASP A 77 6.45 -2.18 7.64
C ASP A 77 5.65 -3.38 8.13
N TRP A 78 5.19 -4.22 7.20
CA TRP A 78 4.47 -5.45 7.57
C TRP A 78 5.44 -6.53 8.01
N GLN A 79 5.15 -7.17 9.14
CA GLN A 79 6.02 -8.16 9.75
C GLN A 79 5.24 -9.09 10.70
N THR A 80 5.87 -10.20 11.07
CA THR A 80 5.48 -11.03 12.21
C THR A 80 5.88 -10.36 13.53
N GLU A 81 5.46 -10.95 14.65
CA GLU A 81 5.78 -10.47 16.00
C GLU A 81 7.30 -10.31 16.22
N ASP A 82 8.09 -11.25 15.73
CA ASP A 82 9.57 -11.26 15.81
C ASP A 82 10.26 -10.37 14.75
N GLY A 83 9.49 -9.59 13.98
CA GLY A 83 10.04 -8.70 12.94
C GLY A 83 10.38 -9.38 11.62
N SER A 84 10.12 -10.68 11.49
CA SER A 84 10.34 -11.40 10.23
C SER A 84 9.29 -11.05 9.16
N THR A 85 9.71 -11.10 7.90
CA THR A 85 8.81 -11.00 6.73
C THR A 85 8.26 -12.36 6.30
N ARG A 86 8.81 -13.46 6.83
CA ARG A 86 8.40 -14.83 6.54
C ARG A 86 7.34 -15.29 7.54
N ALA A 87 6.07 -15.05 7.20
CA ALA A 87 4.95 -15.44 8.06
C ALA A 87 4.62 -16.94 8.02
N ARG A 88 4.91 -17.66 6.94
CA ARG A 88 4.57 -19.08 6.78
C ARG A 88 5.81 -19.95 6.97
N GLN A 89 5.74 -20.92 7.88
CA GLN A 89 6.81 -21.86 8.17
C GLN A 89 6.22 -23.13 8.79
N ASN A 90 6.72 -24.31 8.39
CA ASN A 90 6.40 -25.61 8.99
C ASN A 90 4.89 -25.89 9.12
N GLY A 91 4.12 -25.65 8.05
CA GLY A 91 2.66 -25.87 8.05
C GLY A 91 1.85 -24.84 8.82
N GLU A 92 2.50 -23.89 9.49
CA GLU A 92 1.87 -22.84 10.27
C GLU A 92 2.00 -21.49 9.60
N THR A 93 1.11 -20.59 9.97
CA THR A 93 1.15 -19.19 9.57
C THR A 93 1.12 -18.34 10.83
N ARG A 94 2.15 -17.49 10.96
CA ARG A 94 2.23 -16.44 11.97
C ARG A 94 1.31 -15.27 11.62
N ARG A 95 0.93 -14.47 12.61
CA ARG A 95 0.14 -13.24 12.38
C ARG A 95 1.03 -12.22 11.68
N TYR A 96 0.47 -11.59 10.65
CA TYR A 96 1.15 -10.54 9.89
C TYR A 96 0.43 -9.22 10.10
N LEU A 97 1.11 -8.26 10.74
CA LEU A 97 0.58 -6.94 11.06
C LEU A 97 1.64 -5.86 10.76
N PRO A 98 1.22 -4.60 10.61
CA PRO A 98 2.17 -3.50 10.58
C PRO A 98 2.97 -3.45 11.89
N ARG A 99 4.28 -3.19 11.83
CA ARG A 99 5.17 -2.99 12.99
C ARG A 99 4.57 -2.07 14.04
N ARG A 100 3.93 -0.99 13.60
CA ARG A 100 3.24 -0.02 14.47
C ARG A 100 2.04 -0.60 15.22
N ALA A 101 1.33 -1.54 14.61
CA ALA A 101 0.24 -2.23 15.29
C ALA A 101 0.79 -3.14 16.39
N TRP A 102 1.91 -3.83 16.16
CA TRP A 102 2.59 -4.60 17.20
C TRP A 102 3.02 -3.72 18.37
N GLN A 103 3.62 -2.55 18.11
CA GLN A 103 4.06 -1.61 19.15
C GLN A 103 2.92 -1.11 20.07
N GLN A 104 1.68 -1.09 19.60
CA GLN A 104 0.51 -0.67 20.39
C GLN A 104 -0.13 -1.80 21.20
N LEU A 105 0.26 -3.05 20.94
CA LEU A 105 -0.26 -4.20 21.66
C LEU A 105 0.63 -4.49 22.86
N SER A 106 0.00 -4.79 23.99
CA SER A 106 0.71 -5.37 25.14
C SER A 106 1.19 -6.79 24.81
N GLU A 107 2.20 -7.26 25.52
CA GLU A 107 2.77 -8.61 25.30
C GLU A 107 1.69 -9.73 25.32
N PRO A 108 0.74 -9.76 26.27
CA PRO A 108 -0.36 -10.73 26.23
C PRO A 108 -1.26 -10.59 24.99
N GLU A 109 -1.52 -9.36 24.53
CA GLU A 109 -2.35 -9.12 23.34
C GLU A 109 -1.66 -9.58 22.06
N ARG A 110 -0.32 -9.44 21.99
CA ARG A 110 0.49 -9.91 20.85
C ARG A 110 0.43 -11.43 20.75
N GLN A 111 0.75 -12.10 21.86
CA GLN A 111 0.72 -13.56 21.95
C GLN A 111 -0.69 -14.09 21.66
N ALA A 112 -1.75 -13.45 22.15
CA ALA A 112 -3.12 -13.86 21.89
C ALA A 112 -3.48 -13.83 20.39
N THR A 113 -3.09 -12.77 19.66
CA THR A 113 -3.41 -12.66 18.22
C THR A 113 -2.55 -13.58 17.34
N GLU A 114 -1.30 -13.81 17.75
CA GLU A 114 -0.36 -14.75 17.15
C GLU A 114 -0.86 -16.19 17.32
N ASN A 115 -1.12 -16.61 18.55
CA ASN A 115 -1.62 -17.94 18.89
C ASN A 115 -2.94 -18.25 18.17
N ARG A 116 -3.85 -17.27 18.08
CA ARG A 116 -5.08 -17.42 17.29
C ARG A 116 -4.78 -17.70 15.82
N LYS A 117 -3.80 -17.03 15.20
CA LYS A 117 -3.44 -17.27 13.80
C LYS A 117 -2.77 -18.62 13.62
N ARG A 118 -1.80 -18.96 14.46
CA ARG A 118 -1.06 -20.24 14.39
C ARG A 118 -1.99 -21.43 14.56
N ARG A 119 -2.83 -21.44 15.60
CA ARG A 119 -3.81 -22.53 15.85
C ARG A 119 -4.74 -22.75 14.66
N ALA A 120 -5.36 -21.69 14.15
CA ALA A 120 -6.28 -21.83 13.02
C ALA A 120 -5.57 -22.15 11.69
N SER A 121 -4.30 -21.76 11.52
CA SER A 121 -3.54 -22.15 10.33
C SER A 121 -3.27 -23.65 10.25
N ARG A 122 -3.11 -24.33 11.40
CA ARG A 122 -2.95 -25.79 11.48
C ARG A 122 -4.21 -26.53 11.03
N THR A 123 -5.38 -25.92 11.16
CA THR A 123 -6.65 -26.52 10.73
C THR A 123 -7.00 -26.22 9.28
N GLY A 124 -6.05 -25.76 8.46
CA GLY A 124 -6.26 -25.40 7.06
C GLY A 124 -7.06 -24.10 6.83
N ARG A 125 -7.45 -23.37 7.88
CA ARG A 125 -8.18 -22.10 7.72
C ARG A 125 -7.26 -21.00 7.20
N GLN A 126 -7.41 -20.65 5.92
CA GLN A 126 -6.64 -19.59 5.27
C GLN A 126 -6.89 -18.21 5.92
N TYR A 127 -8.16 -17.89 6.21
CA TYR A 127 -8.55 -16.62 6.82
C TYR A 127 -8.86 -16.76 8.31
N VAL A 128 -8.24 -15.90 9.13
CA VAL A 128 -8.42 -15.88 10.58
C VAL A 128 -8.47 -14.44 11.02
N ALA A 129 -9.60 -14.02 11.60
CA ALA A 129 -9.76 -12.65 12.08
C ALA A 129 -8.68 -12.26 13.11
N ASN A 130 -8.31 -10.99 13.11
CA ASN A 130 -7.50 -10.40 14.18
C ASN A 130 -8.31 -10.40 15.49
N THR A 131 -7.62 -10.47 16.64
CA THR A 131 -8.25 -10.16 17.93
C THR A 131 -8.73 -8.71 17.95
N ALA A 132 -9.66 -8.37 18.85
CA ALA A 132 -10.17 -7.01 18.96
C ALA A 132 -9.07 -5.95 19.19
N PRO A 133 -8.08 -6.18 20.09
CA PRO A 133 -6.92 -5.29 20.22
C PRO A 133 -6.12 -5.15 18.93
N ALA A 134 -5.78 -6.26 18.26
CA ALA A 134 -5.01 -6.23 17.02
C ALA A 134 -5.77 -5.54 15.87
N LYS A 135 -7.10 -5.65 15.83
CA LYS A 135 -7.95 -4.93 14.88
C LYS A 135 -7.91 -3.42 15.14
N ARG A 136 -7.99 -3.00 16.40
CA ARG A 136 -7.88 -1.60 16.83
C ARG A 136 -6.48 -1.03 16.53
N ALA A 137 -5.43 -1.72 16.95
CA ALA A 137 -4.04 -1.34 16.71
C ALA A 137 -3.72 -1.18 15.22
N ARG A 138 -4.23 -2.08 14.36
CA ARG A 138 -4.10 -1.94 12.90
C ARG A 138 -4.81 -0.70 12.36
N LYS A 139 -6.01 -0.40 12.86
CA LYS A 139 -6.77 0.79 12.46
C LYS A 139 -5.99 2.06 12.85
N GLU A 140 -5.45 2.10 14.07
CA GLU A 140 -4.66 3.23 14.57
C GLU A 140 -3.29 3.36 13.88
N ALA A 141 -2.64 2.26 13.52
CA ALA A 141 -1.40 2.28 12.74
C ALA A 141 -1.55 2.99 11.38
N THR A 142 -2.78 3.05 10.87
CA THR A 142 -3.14 3.73 9.61
C THR A 142 -3.70 5.14 9.85
N SER A 143 -3.89 5.57 11.11
CA SER A 143 -4.57 6.83 11.43
C SER A 143 -3.63 8.05 11.32
N PRO A 144 -4.16 9.23 10.93
CA PRO A 144 -3.39 10.48 10.89
C PRO A 144 -2.79 10.89 12.25
N ARG A 145 -3.42 10.48 13.36
CA ARG A 145 -2.95 10.77 14.72
C ARG A 145 -1.56 10.21 14.96
N GLY A 146 -1.31 9.00 14.47
CA GLY A 146 -0.02 8.38 14.62
C GLY A 146 1.13 9.08 13.88
N LEU A 147 0.88 9.99 12.93
CA LEU A 147 1.99 10.65 12.20
C LEU A 147 2.77 11.64 13.06
N THR A 148 2.13 12.26 14.07
CA THR A 148 2.78 13.25 14.92
C THR A 148 3.81 12.64 15.88
N ASP A 149 3.67 11.35 16.17
CA ASP A 149 4.53 10.63 17.10
C ASP A 149 5.73 9.96 16.41
N LEU A 150 5.70 9.88 15.08
CA LEU A 150 6.76 9.27 14.28
C LEU A 150 7.92 10.22 14.03
N PRO A 151 9.15 9.70 13.84
CA PRO A 151 10.24 10.46 13.24
C PRO A 151 9.84 11.04 11.87
N VAL A 152 10.36 12.22 11.53
CA VAL A 152 10.00 12.94 10.29
C VAL A 152 10.20 12.09 9.04
N ALA A 153 11.25 11.27 9.00
CA ALA A 153 11.52 10.35 7.89
C ALA A 153 10.39 9.33 7.67
N GLU A 154 9.92 8.70 8.76
CA GLU A 154 8.84 7.71 8.70
C GLU A 154 7.49 8.39 8.41
N ALA A 155 7.19 9.49 9.11
CA ALA A 155 5.98 10.29 8.86
C ALA A 155 5.90 10.76 7.40
N GLY A 156 7.03 11.20 6.83
CA GLY A 156 7.11 11.66 5.44
C GLY A 156 6.86 10.57 4.39
N ARG A 157 7.04 9.28 4.72
CA ARG A 157 6.65 8.16 3.85
C ARG A 157 5.12 7.98 3.85
N LEU A 158 4.51 8.07 5.02
CA LEU A 158 3.07 7.87 5.21
C LEU A 158 2.23 9.03 4.65
N VAL A 159 2.73 10.27 4.72
CA VAL A 159 2.05 11.48 4.18
C VAL A 159 1.57 11.28 2.74
N ARG A 160 2.38 10.64 1.89
CA ARG A 160 2.06 10.44 0.46
C ARG A 160 0.80 9.60 0.22
N GLY A 161 0.45 8.72 1.16
CA GLY A 161 -0.72 7.86 1.02
C GLY A 161 -2.00 8.43 1.67
N LEU A 162 -1.91 9.48 2.49
CA LEU A 162 -3.10 10.08 3.11
C LEU A 162 -4.03 10.65 2.06
N ASP A 163 -5.35 10.60 2.25
CA ASP A 163 -6.27 11.36 1.38
C ASP A 163 -6.31 12.85 1.79
N THR A 164 -7.06 13.68 1.06
CA THR A 164 -7.08 15.14 1.28
C THR A 164 -7.65 15.49 2.66
N ARG A 165 -8.64 14.73 3.15
CA ARG A 165 -9.25 14.95 4.46
C ARG A 165 -8.25 14.61 5.56
N ASP A 166 -7.63 13.45 5.47
CA ASP A 166 -6.63 12.97 6.41
C ASP A 166 -5.39 13.87 6.43
N LEU A 167 -4.95 14.35 5.27
CA LEU A 167 -3.80 15.24 5.14
C LEU A 167 -4.06 16.60 5.78
N ARG A 168 -5.26 17.19 5.58
CA ARG A 168 -5.68 18.42 6.26
C ARG A 168 -5.77 18.22 7.77
N ALA A 169 -6.29 17.07 8.22
CA ALA A 169 -6.36 16.75 9.64
C ALA A 169 -4.97 16.59 10.27
N ALA A 170 -4.06 15.90 9.58
CA ALA A 170 -2.66 15.74 10.01
C ALA A 170 -1.95 17.09 10.08
N LEU A 171 -2.12 17.95 9.05
CA LEU A 171 -1.52 19.29 9.02
C LEU A 171 -2.00 20.17 10.19
N ARG A 172 -3.31 20.21 10.47
CA ARG A 172 -3.85 20.96 11.62
C ARG A 172 -3.29 20.45 12.93
N ARG A 173 -3.16 19.13 13.10
CA ARG A 173 -2.61 18.53 14.32
C ARG A 173 -1.13 18.84 14.48
N GLU A 174 -0.33 18.70 13.43
CA GLU A 174 1.09 19.00 13.47
C GLU A 174 1.34 20.47 13.80
N ARG A 175 0.57 21.40 13.21
CA ARG A 175 0.65 22.85 13.52
C ARG A 175 0.30 23.17 14.98
N ARG A 176 -0.66 22.46 15.58
CA ARG A 176 -1.04 22.63 16.99
C ARG A 176 -0.12 21.91 17.98
N GLY A 177 0.71 21.00 17.50
CA GLY A 177 1.60 20.16 18.31
C GLY A 177 3.05 20.54 18.09
N LYS A 178 3.84 19.59 17.59
CA LYS A 178 5.30 19.71 17.45
C LYS A 178 5.76 20.71 16.37
N ALA A 179 4.87 21.13 15.46
CA ALA A 179 5.13 22.11 14.40
C ALA A 179 6.40 21.85 13.57
N ARG A 180 6.71 20.58 13.25
CA ARG A 180 7.96 20.21 12.56
C ARG A 180 7.94 20.72 11.12
N LYS A 181 8.75 21.74 10.82
CA LYS A 181 8.82 22.44 9.53
C LYS A 181 8.85 21.52 8.32
N THR A 182 9.73 20.52 8.32
CA THR A 182 9.88 19.56 7.20
C THR A 182 8.61 18.77 6.95
N LEU A 183 7.92 18.35 8.01
CA LEU A 183 6.69 17.58 7.88
C LEU A 183 5.53 18.47 7.41
N LEU A 184 5.42 19.68 7.94
CA LEU A 184 4.45 20.68 7.48
C LEU A 184 4.62 21.00 5.99
N GLN A 185 5.83 21.35 5.56
CA GLN A 185 6.14 21.63 4.16
C GLN A 185 5.81 20.45 3.24
N ARG A 186 6.06 19.23 3.71
CA ARG A 186 5.76 18.01 2.95
C ARG A 186 4.25 17.78 2.85
N MET A 187 3.50 18.00 3.93
CA MET A 187 2.03 17.90 3.92
C MET A 187 1.40 18.98 3.02
N GLU A 188 1.88 20.23 3.09
CA GLU A 188 1.41 21.34 2.26
C GLU A 188 1.73 21.12 0.77
N SER A 189 2.95 20.67 0.47
CA SER A 189 3.33 20.36 -0.90
C SER A 189 2.51 19.21 -1.48
N GLU A 190 2.19 18.21 -0.65
CA GLU A 190 1.30 17.11 -1.05
C GLU A 190 -0.15 17.57 -1.23
N LEU A 191 -0.63 18.57 -0.47
CA LEU A 191 -1.94 19.20 -0.71
C LEU A 191 -1.96 19.98 -2.02
N ARG A 192 -0.90 20.74 -2.34
CA ARG A 192 -0.81 21.52 -3.59
C ARG A 192 -0.79 20.67 -4.85
N ARG A 193 -0.35 19.40 -4.74
CA ARG A 193 -0.31 18.44 -5.86
C ARG A 193 -1.67 17.80 -6.16
N ARG A 194 -2.72 18.10 -5.39
CA ARG A 194 -4.02 17.44 -5.44
C ARG A 194 -5.11 18.42 -5.83
#